data_AF-A0A3B9K2V1-F1
#
_entry.id   AF-A0A3B9K2V1-F1
#
_cell.length_a   1.000
_cell.length_b   1.000
_cell.length_c   1.000
_cell.angle_alpha   90.00
_cell.angle_beta   90.00
_cell.angle_gamma   90.00
#
_symmetry.space_group_name_H-M   'P 1'
#
loop_
_entity.id
_entity.type
_entity.pdbx_description
1 polymer ?
#
loop_
_entity_poly.entity_id
_entity_poly.type
_entity_poly.pdbx_seq_one_letter_code
_entity_poly.pdbx_strand_id
1 'polypeptide(L)' 'MDQKNFNIDDLEYTDQQTWDLICAGRTKGVYQLESNLGKSWAKRVRPKNIEELAALVALIRPGCLKAIVDGKSMT' A
#
# COMPACT_ATOMS: atom_id res chain seq x y z
N MET A 1 -12.23 15.86 -27.32
CA MET A 1 -12.19 14.94 -26.16
C MET A 1 -12.47 15.80 -24.97
N ASP A 2 -13.59 15.59 -24.28
CA ASP A 2 -13.88 16.35 -23.06
C ASP A 2 -12.82 16.02 -22.02
N GLN A 3 -11.96 16.99 -21.77
CA GLN A 3 -11.01 16.94 -20.68
C GLN A 3 -11.85 17.10 -19.41
N LYS A 4 -12.28 15.99 -18.81
CA LYS A 4 -12.79 15.99 -17.44
C LYS A 4 -11.75 16.75 -16.61
N ASN A 5 -12.19 17.83 -15.97
CA ASN A 5 -11.33 18.64 -15.12
C ASN A 5 -10.95 17.78 -13.91
N PHE A 6 -9.81 17.09 -14.00
CA PHE A 6 -9.32 16.22 -12.93
C PHE A 6 -8.67 17.10 -11.87
N ASN A 7 -9.29 17.17 -10.70
CA ASN A 7 -8.75 17.83 -9.53
C ASN A 7 -8.45 16.77 -8.46
N ILE A 8 -7.21 16.76 -7.96
CA ILE A 8 -6.77 15.79 -6.97
C ILE A 8 -7.44 16.01 -5.61
N ASP A 9 -7.79 17.26 -5.30
CA ASP A 9 -8.40 17.64 -4.02
C ASP A 9 -9.84 17.14 -3.86
N ASP A 10 -10.49 16.77 -4.98
CA ASP A 10 -11.86 16.28 -5.02
C ASP A 10 -11.95 14.74 -5.01
N LEU A 11 -10.82 14.03 -4.90
CA LEU A 11 -10.79 12.57 -4.93
C LEU A 11 -11.26 11.94 -3.63
N GLU A 12 -12.15 10.95 -3.74
CA GLU A 12 -12.55 10.10 -2.63
C GLU A 12 -11.58 8.92 -2.46
N TYR A 13 -11.41 8.45 -1.21
CA TYR A 13 -10.55 7.30 -0.88
C TYR A 13 -11.28 5.96 -0.90
N THR A 14 -12.47 5.91 -1.48
CA THR A 14 -13.38 4.76 -1.49
C THR A 14 -13.29 3.93 -2.78
N ASP A 15 -12.40 4.27 -3.71
CA ASP A 15 -12.26 3.57 -4.99
C ASP A 15 -11.77 2.12 -4.81
N GLN A 16 -12.69 1.17 -5.03
CA GLN A 16 -12.44 -0.24 -4.83
C GLN A 16 -11.33 -0.79 -5.75
N GLN A 17 -11.24 -0.28 -6.98
CA GLN A 17 -10.26 -0.75 -7.96
C GLN A 17 -8.82 -0.41 -7.53
N THR A 18 -8.62 0.79 -6.98
CA THR A 18 -7.34 1.23 -6.39
C THR A 18 -6.93 0.31 -5.25
N TRP A 19 -7.86 0.02 -4.32
CA TRP A 19 -7.58 -0.90 -3.22
C TRP A 19 -7.27 -2.31 -3.68
N ASP A 20 -7.93 -2.80 -4.74
CA ASP A 20 -7.68 -4.13 -5.28
C ASP A 20 -6.32 -4.23 -5.98
N LEU A 21 -5.88 -3.18 -6.67
CA LEU A 21 -4.54 -3.09 -7.24
C LEU A 21 -3.46 -3.11 -6.15
N ILE A 22 -3.64 -2.32 -5.09
CA ILE A 22 -2.73 -2.29 -3.93
C ILE A 22 -2.69 -3.66 -3.24
N CYS A 23 -3.85 -4.24 -2.91
CA CYS A 23 -3.96 -5.57 -2.30
C CYS A 23 -3.33 -6.68 -3.15
N ALA A 24 -3.36 -6.55 -4.48
CA ALA A 24 -2.72 -7.49 -5.38
C ALA A 24 -1.20 -7.29 -5.50
N GLY A 25 -0.63 -6.29 -4.82
CA GLY A 25 0.77 -5.89 -4.93
C GLY A 25 1.16 -5.37 -6.31
N ARG A 26 0.18 -4.85 -7.08
CA ARG A 26 0.39 -4.26 -8.42
C ARG A 26 0.77 -2.78 -8.30
N THR A 27 1.86 -2.50 -7.58
CA THR A 27 2.25 -1.15 -7.14
C THR A 27 3.50 -0.61 -7.86
N LYS A 28 3.79 -1.06 -9.09
CA LYS A 28 4.90 -0.49 -9.88
C LYS A 28 4.58 0.97 -10.23
N GLY A 29 5.50 1.89 -9.93
CA GLY A 29 5.27 3.33 -10.09
C GLY A 29 4.43 3.98 -8.98
N VAL A 30 4.03 3.23 -7.96
CA VAL A 30 3.29 3.78 -6.80
C VAL A 30 4.29 4.17 -5.72
N TYR A 31 4.28 5.45 -5.36
CA TYR A 31 5.14 6.02 -4.32
C TYR A 31 5.09 5.19 -3.03
N GLN A 32 6.25 4.99 -2.39
CA GLN A 32 6.49 4.16 -1.19
C GLN A 32 6.24 2.64 -1.34
N LEU A 33 5.40 2.19 -2.27
CA LEU A 33 5.01 0.77 -2.39
C LEU A 33 5.67 0.02 -3.56
N GLU A 34 6.49 0.69 -4.39
CA GLU A 34 7.09 0.08 -5.57
C GLU A 34 8.10 -1.04 -5.27
N SER A 35 8.77 -0.98 -4.11
CA SER A 35 9.80 -1.95 -3.74
C SER A 35 9.25 -3.40 -3.66
N ASN A 36 10.11 -4.39 -3.82
CA ASN A 36 9.71 -5.80 -3.66
C ASN A 36 9.11 -6.08 -2.27
N LEU A 37 9.67 -5.44 -1.24
CA LEU A 37 9.19 -5.51 0.13
C LEU A 37 7.78 -4.89 0.25
N GLY A 38 7.58 -3.69 -0.30
CA GLY A 38 6.28 -3.02 -0.34
C GLY A 38 5.21 -3.84 -1.05
N LYS A 39 5.53 -4.40 -2.23
CA LYS A 39 4.65 -5.31 -2.98
C LYS A 39 4.28 -6.57 -2.20
N SER A 40 5.25 -7.18 -1.52
CA SER A 40 5.04 -8.39 -0.71
C SER A 40 4.14 -8.11 0.49
N TRP A 41 4.43 -7.03 1.23
CA TRP A 41 3.65 -6.63 2.39
C TRP A 41 2.25 -6.14 2.03
N ALA A 42 2.07 -5.44 0.91
CA ALA A 42 0.74 -5.05 0.42
C ALA A 42 -0.16 -6.28 0.15
N LYS A 43 0.40 -7.38 -0.37
CA LYS A 43 -0.31 -8.66 -0.55
C LYS A 43 -0.65 -9.36 0.76
N ARG A 44 0.18 -9.19 1.80
CA ARG A 44 -0.01 -9.80 3.12
C ARG A 44 -1.04 -9.03 3.95
N VAL A 45 -0.91 -7.71 4.02
CA VAL A 45 -1.78 -6.81 4.81
C VAL A 45 -3.13 -6.62 4.14
N ARG A 46 -3.16 -6.52 2.80
CA ARG A 46 -4.36 -6.23 2.00
C ARG A 46 -5.14 -4.99 2.49
N PRO A 47 -4.51 -3.80 2.53
CA PRO A 47 -5.15 -2.60 3.05
C PRO A 47 -6.38 -2.20 2.22
N LYS A 48 -7.45 -1.78 2.90
CA LYS A 48 -8.74 -1.37 2.29
C LYS A 48 -9.15 0.07 2.59
N ASN A 49 -8.30 0.83 3.30
CA ASN A 49 -8.47 2.24 3.60
C ASN A 49 -7.10 2.91 3.84
N ILE A 50 -7.11 4.23 4.03
CA ILE A 50 -5.90 5.04 4.19
C ILE A 50 -5.17 4.70 5.49
N GLU A 51 -5.89 4.41 6.56
CA GLU A 51 -5.34 4.08 7.87
C GLU A 51 -4.54 2.77 7.82
N GLU A 52 -5.10 1.74 7.18
CA GLU A 52 -4.43 0.45 6.96
C GLU A 52 -3.23 0.60 6.01
N LEU A 53 -3.33 1.47 5.00
CA LEU A 53 -2.21 1.77 4.11
C LEU A 53 -1.08 2.49 4.85
N ALA A 54 -1.41 3.44 5.74
CA ALA A 54 -0.44 4.10 6.60
C ALA A 54 0.24 3.11 7.55
N ALA A 55 -0.53 2.18 8.13
CA ALA A 55 0.01 1.10 8.95
C ALA A 55 0.97 0.19 8.16
N LEU A 56 0.60 -0.20 6.93
CA LEU A 56 1.47 -0.95 6.02
C LEU A 56 2.83 -0.25 5.81
N VAL A 57 2.81 1.06 5.52
CA VAL A 57 4.04 1.83 5.32
C VAL A 57 4.87 1.95 6.60
N ALA A 58 4.21 2.04 7.77
CA ALA A 58 4.91 2.05 9.06
C ALA A 58 5.62 0.72 9.34
N LEU A 59 4.99 -0.42 8.99
CA LEU A 59 5.54 -1.76 9.19
C LEU A 59 6.80 -2.05 8.36
N ILE A 60 6.92 -1.46 7.16
CA ILE A 60 8.08 -1.68 6.27
C ILE A 60 9.30 -0.82 6.62
N ARG A 61 9.38 -0.30 7.85
CA ARG A 61 10.54 0.46 8.36
C ARG A 61 11.55 -0.46 9.06
N PRO A 62 12.85 -0.14 9.06
CA PRO A 62 13.90 -1.03 9.55
C PRO A 62 13.71 -1.56 10.98
N GLY A 63 13.14 -0.76 11.90
CA GLY A 63 12.87 -1.19 13.27
C GLY A 63 11.84 -2.32 13.34
N CYS A 64 10.73 -2.17 12.62
CA CYS A 64 9.66 -3.17 12.56
C CYS A 64 10.07 -4.42 11.80
N LEU A 65 10.87 -4.29 10.73
CA LEU A 65 11.32 -5.43 9.92
C LEU A 65 12.29 -6.37 10.66
N LYS A 66 13.04 -5.85 11.63
CA LYS A 66 13.91 -6.66 12.49
C LYS A 66 13.14 -7.42 13.57
N ALA A 67 11.85 -7.13 13.76
CA ALA A 67 11.03 -7.88 14.70
C ALA A 67 10.87 -9.32 14.22
N ILE A 68 10.84 -10.25 15.17
CA ILE A 68 10.47 -11.64 14.94
C ILE A 68 9.06 -11.81 15.50
N VAL A 69 8.15 -12.24 14.64
CA VAL A 69 6.76 -12.54 15.01
C VAL A 69 6.53 -14.01 14.73
N ASP A 70 6.07 -14.76 15.73
CA ASP A 70 5.84 -16.21 15.64
C ASP A 70 7.05 -17.00 15.08
N GLY A 71 8.26 -16.61 15.49
CA GLY A 71 9.51 -17.26 15.06
C GLY A 71 9.94 -16.93 13.62
N LYS A 72 9.29 -15.98 12.93
CA LYS A 72 9.63 -15.56 11.57
C LYS A 72 10.11 -14.11 11.52
N SER A 73 11.15 -13.87 10.72
CA SER A 73 11.59 -12.50 10.39
C SER A 73 10.53 -11.78 9.55
N MET A 74 10.38 -10.47 9.78
CA MET A 74 9.44 -9.61 9.06
C MET A 74 10.05 -9.02 7.76
N THR A 75 11.34 -9.27 7.51
CA THR A 75 12.04 -8.95 6.24
C THR A 75 11.54 -9.76 5.05
#